data_AF-A0A4Y2IXF6-F1
#
_entry.id   AF-A0A4Y2IXF6-F1
#
_cell.length_a   1.000
_cell.length_b   1.000
_cell.length_c   1.000
_cell.angle_alpha   90.00
_cell.angle_beta   90.00
_cell.angle_gamma   90.00
#
_symmetry.space_group_name_H-M   'P 1'
#
loop_
_entity.id
_entity.type
_entity.pdbx_description
1 polymer ?
#
loop_
_entity_poly.entity_id
_entity_poly.type
_entity_poly.pdbx_seq_one_letter_code
_entity_poly.pdbx_strand_id
1 'polypeptide(L)'
;GETAAPISFSGPLATRLSKCEKLPVVNLQSNECKVLEIERKILSEDQEYLLGISYAMKSGSSPEDLTVREPGPVSLSRWLKRRTELSVCI
;
A
#
# COMPACT_ATOMS: atom_id res chain seq x y z
N GLY A 1 -14.44 7.30 -16.34
CA GLY A 1 -14.76 5.88 -16.49
C GLY A 1 -15.55 5.46 -15.27
N GLU A 2 -16.74 4.92 -15.47
CA GLU A 2 -17.56 4.38 -14.39
C GLU A 2 -17.04 2.98 -14.07
N THR A 3 -16.55 2.79 -12.84
CA THR A 3 -16.12 1.47 -12.37
C THR A 3 -17.29 0.83 -11.65
N ALA A 4 -17.91 -0.18 -12.28
CA ALA A 4 -18.95 -0.96 -11.63
C ALA A 4 -18.32 -1.82 -10.52
N ALA A 5 -18.76 -1.62 -9.27
CA ALA A 5 -18.26 -2.35 -8.12
C ALA A 5 -18.59 -3.86 -8.22
N PRO A 6 -17.76 -4.77 -7.68
CA PRO A 6 -18.09 -6.18 -7.61
C PRO A 6 -19.34 -6.39 -6.74
N ILE A 7 -20.43 -6.85 -7.35
CA ILE A 7 -21.78 -6.85 -6.76
C ILE A 7 -21.97 -8.03 -5.77
N SER A 8 -21.03 -8.97 -5.66
CA SER A 8 -21.32 -10.30 -5.11
C SER A 8 -20.73 -10.61 -3.71
N PHE A 9 -20.50 -9.63 -2.85
CA PHE A 9 -20.12 -9.92 -1.46
C PHE A 9 -21.37 -10.14 -0.59
N SER A 10 -21.43 -11.24 0.16
CA SER A 10 -22.52 -11.54 1.10
C SER A 10 -22.01 -11.71 2.54
N GLY A 11 -22.92 -11.64 3.51
CA GLY A 11 -22.60 -11.79 4.93
C GLY A 11 -22.26 -10.47 5.66
N PRO A 12 -21.82 -10.55 6.93
CA PRO A 12 -21.69 -9.38 7.82
C PRO A 12 -20.74 -8.30 7.30
N LEU A 13 -19.72 -8.69 6.52
CA LEU A 13 -18.80 -7.75 5.90
C LEU A 13 -19.48 -6.93 4.80
N ALA A 14 -20.31 -7.57 3.95
CA ALA A 14 -21.10 -6.87 2.93
C ALA A 14 -22.00 -5.80 3.56
N THR A 15 -22.70 -6.16 4.64
CA THR A 15 -23.58 -5.24 5.37
C THR A 15 -22.83 -4.08 6.05
N ARG A 16 -21.57 -4.28 6.42
CA ARG A 16 -20.73 -3.19 6.95
C ARG A 16 -20.22 -2.28 5.82
N LEU A 17 -19.81 -2.86 4.69
CA LEU A 17 -19.35 -2.10 3.53
C LEU A 17 -20.47 -1.27 2.88
N SER A 18 -21.70 -1.79 2.83
CA SER A 18 -22.86 -1.04 2.33
C SER A 18 -23.20 0.18 3.21
N LYS A 19 -22.75 0.19 4.47
CA LYS A 19 -22.84 1.38 5.33
C LYS A 19 -21.76 2.40 5.00
N CYS A 20 -20.59 1.96 4.56
CA CYS A 20 -19.48 2.84 4.16
C CYS A 20 -19.80 3.67 2.92
N GLU A 21 -20.59 3.14 1.98
CA GLU A 21 -21.04 3.89 0.78
C GLU A 21 -21.83 5.16 1.14
N LYS A 22 -22.54 5.13 2.28
CA LYS A 22 -23.33 6.27 2.79
C LYS A 22 -22.55 7.18 3.74
N LEU A 23 -21.30 6.85 4.06
CA LEU A 23 -20.49 7.69 4.93
C LEU A 23 -20.00 8.92 4.14
N PRO A 24 -19.94 10.10 4.78
CA PRO A 24 -19.34 11.25 4.15
C PRO A 24 -17.88 10.96 3.81
N VAL A 25 -17.40 11.53 2.70
CA VAL A 25 -15.98 11.52 2.36
C VAL A 25 -15.25 12.30 3.46
N VAL A 26 -14.57 11.58 4.33
CA VAL A 26 -13.72 12.18 5.36
C VAL A 26 -12.39 12.53 4.71
N ASN A 27 -11.96 13.79 4.85
CA ASN A 27 -10.60 14.15 4.48
C ASN A 27 -9.63 13.37 5.37
N LEU A 28 -8.86 12.48 4.75
CA LEU A 28 -7.76 11.82 5.41
C LEU A 28 -6.72 12.89 5.75
N GLN A 29 -6.35 13.01 7.02
CA GLN A 29 -5.20 13.81 7.38
C GLN A 29 -3.97 13.19 6.73
N SER A 30 -3.30 13.98 5.89
CA SER A 30 -1.99 13.62 5.39
C SER A 30 -1.04 13.58 6.58
N ASN A 31 -0.63 12.39 6.99
CA ASN A 31 0.45 12.24 7.95
C ASN A 31 1.77 12.39 7.18
N GLU A 32 2.72 13.15 7.74
CA GLU A 32 4.06 13.23 7.16
C GLU A 32 4.72 11.84 7.21
N CYS A 33 4.80 11.19 6.04
CA CYS A 33 5.49 9.94 5.89
C CYS A 33 7.01 10.18 5.93
N LYS A 34 7.66 9.79 7.03
CA LYS A 34 9.12 9.78 7.12
C LYS A 34 9.65 8.54 6.42
N VAL A 35 9.86 8.64 5.11
CA VAL A 35 10.66 7.65 4.37
C VAL A 35 12.10 7.76 4.87
N LEU A 36 12.60 6.70 5.50
CA LEU A 36 13.97 6.64 5.99
C LEU A 36 14.93 6.64 4.81
N GLU A 37 16.00 7.44 4.88
CA GLU A 37 17.10 7.39 3.93
C GLU A 37 17.95 6.15 4.25
N ILE A 38 17.56 5.02 3.68
CA ILE A 38 18.27 3.75 3.81
C ILE A 38 19.18 3.56 2.60
N GLU A 39 20.42 3.15 2.84
CA GLU A 39 21.34 2.80 1.76
C GLU A 39 20.79 1.62 0.95
N ARG A 40 20.51 1.81 -0.34
CA ARG A 40 19.93 0.75 -1.19
C ARG A 40 20.80 -0.50 -1.28
N LYS A 41 22.11 -0.36 -1.14
CA LYS A 41 23.08 -1.45 -1.28
C LYS A 41 22.93 -2.56 -0.24
N ILE A 42 22.30 -2.27 0.90
CA ILE A 42 22.06 -3.26 1.97
C ILE A 42 20.68 -3.91 1.89
N LEU A 43 19.85 -3.49 0.92
CA LEU A 43 18.48 -3.97 0.78
C LEU A 43 18.41 -5.22 -0.11
N SER A 44 17.55 -6.16 0.25
CA SER A 44 17.12 -7.19 -0.70
C SER A 44 16.21 -6.58 -1.76
N GLU A 45 16.06 -7.25 -2.90
CA GLU A 45 15.19 -6.82 -4.00
C GLU A 45 13.75 -6.46 -3.56
N ASP A 46 13.14 -7.28 -2.69
CA ASP A 46 11.81 -7.01 -2.12
C ASP A 46 11.76 -5.71 -1.29
N GLN A 47 12.84 -5.41 -0.56
CA GLN A 47 12.91 -4.22 0.31
C GLN A 47 13.19 -2.97 -0.51
N GLU A 48 14.01 -3.08 -1.55
CA GLU A 48 14.25 -1.99 -2.49
C GLU A 48 12.96 -1.62 -3.23
N TYR A 49 12.18 -2.62 -3.66
CA TYR A 49 10.87 -2.39 -4.27
C TYR A 49 9.91 -1.63 -3.35
N LEU A 50 9.81 -2.03 -2.07
CA LEU A 50 9.00 -1.31 -1.10
C LEU A 50 9.48 0.12 -0.88
N LEU A 51 10.79 0.32 -0.75
CA LEU A 51 11.36 1.64 -0.57
C LEU A 51 11.00 2.54 -1.77
N GLY A 52 11.03 1.99 -2.99
CA GLY A 52 10.56 2.65 -4.20
C GLY A 52 9.09 3.10 -4.10
N ILE A 53 8.19 2.21 -3.65
CA ILE A 53 6.77 2.54 -3.43
C ILE A 53 6.62 3.68 -2.41
N SER A 54 7.34 3.62 -1.29
CA SER A 54 7.29 4.67 -0.26
C SER A 54 7.75 6.03 -0.80
N TYR A 55 8.81 6.05 -1.63
CA TYR A 55 9.25 7.28 -2.30
C TYR A 55 8.25 7.79 -3.33
N ALA A 56 7.62 6.90 -4.10
CA ALA A 56 6.58 7.27 -5.05
C ALA A 56 5.36 7.89 -4.35
N MET A 57 4.93 7.31 -3.21
CA MET A 57 3.87 7.86 -2.38
C MET A 57 4.23 9.23 -1.80
N LYS A 58 5.47 9.39 -1.30
CA LYS A 58 5.94 10.68 -0.75
C LYS A 58 6.05 11.77 -1.81
N SER A 59 6.51 11.43 -3.01
CA SER A 59 6.67 12.39 -4.12
C SER A 59 5.39 12.62 -4.93
N GLY A 60 4.40 11.73 -4.80
CA GLY A 60 3.19 11.73 -5.63
C GLY A 60 3.42 11.27 -7.07
N SER A 61 4.60 10.73 -7.38
CA SER A 61 5.04 10.34 -8.73
C SER A 61 5.57 8.91 -8.72
N SER A 62 5.01 8.05 -9.57
CA SER A 62 5.49 6.66 -9.71
C SER A 62 6.49 6.54 -10.86
N PRO A 63 7.72 6.09 -10.60
CA PRO A 63 8.65 5.66 -11.65
C PRO A 63 8.08 4.51 -12.48
N GLU A 64 8.37 4.51 -13.79
CA GLU A 64 7.90 3.49 -14.73
C GLU A 64 8.41 2.09 -14.38
N ASP A 65 9.64 1.97 -13.88
CA ASP A 65 10.23 0.71 -13.44
C ASP A 65 9.48 0.05 -12.27
N LEU A 66 8.82 0.84 -11.42
CA LEU A 66 7.94 0.31 -10.38
C LEU A 66 6.60 -0.18 -10.93
N THR A 67 6.15 0.37 -12.06
CA THR A 67 4.86 0.00 -12.67
C THR A 67 4.91 -1.25 -13.54
N VAL A 68 6.09 -1.55 -14.10
CA VAL A 68 6.30 -2.69 -15.01
C VAL A 68 6.73 -3.96 -14.26
N ARG A 69 7.24 -3.82 -13.05
CA ARG A 69 7.70 -4.96 -12.25
C ARG A 69 6.50 -5.82 -11.84
N GLU A 70 6.52 -7.10 -12.21
CA GLU A 70 5.59 -8.08 -11.64
C GLU A 70 6.10 -8.46 -10.23
N PRO A 71 5.42 -8.06 -9.14
CA PRO A 71 5.79 -8.55 -7.84
C PRO A 71 5.50 -10.06 -7.81
N GLY A 72 6.55 -10.87 -7.68
CA GLY A 72 6.40 -12.30 -7.44
C GLY A 72 5.53 -12.57 -6.19
N PRO A 73 5.09 -13.82 -5.96
CA PRO A 73 4.14 -14.15 -4.90
C PRO A 73 4.52 -13.55 -3.54
N VAL A 74 3.77 -12.54 -3.11
CA VAL A 74 4.01 -11.79 -1.89
C VAL A 74 3.41 -12.56 -0.72
N SER A 75 4.22 -13.39 -0.05
CA SER A 75 3.78 -14.13 1.14
C SER A 75 3.63 -13.20 2.34
N LEU A 76 2.37 -12.88 2.72
CA LEU A 76 2.05 -12.02 3.88
C LEU A 76 2.74 -12.48 5.19
N SER A 77 2.92 -13.79 5.36
CA SER A 77 3.59 -14.38 6.52
C SER A 77 5.11 -14.15 6.53
N ARG A 78 5.73 -13.92 5.36
CA ARG A 78 7.14 -13.48 5.25
C ARG A 78 7.31 -12.03 5.69
N TRP A 79 6.30 -11.19 5.49
CA TRP A 79 6.32 -9.76 5.85
C TRP A 79 6.21 -9.50 7.35
N LEU A 80 5.32 -10.22 8.04
CA LEU A 80 5.10 -10.02 9.48
C LEU A 80 6.31 -10.43 10.36
N LYS A 81 7.29 -11.16 9.80
CA LYS A 81 8.43 -11.70 10.56
C LYS A 81 9.62 -10.74 10.68
N ARG A 82 9.65 -9.62 9.94
CA ARG A 82 10.62 -8.51 10.13
C ARG A 82 9.92 -7.22 10.53
N ARG A 83 9.30 -7.21 11.71
CA ARG A 83 8.82 -5.98 12.34
C ARG A 83 9.95 -5.33 13.14
N THR A 84 10.95 -4.79 12.44
CA THR A 84 11.81 -3.72 12.95
C THR A 84 11.82 -2.59 11.92
N GLU A 85 11.35 -1.42 12.37
CA GLU A 85 11.54 -0.07 11.79
C GLU A 85 10.95 0.31 10.43
N LEU A 86 10.30 -0.59 9.67
CA LEU A 86 9.56 -0.20 8.43
C LEU A 86 8.06 0.04 8.64
N SER A 87 7.60 0.22 9.89
CA SER A 87 6.22 0.61 10.21
C SER A 87 6.01 2.11 9.99
N VAL A 88 6.28 2.59 8.79
CA VAL A 88 5.90 3.93 8.36
C VAL A 88 5.35 3.77 6.95
N CYS A 89 4.02 3.85 6.85
CA CYS A 89 3.23 4.00 5.63
C CYS A 89 2.73 2.72 4.92
N ILE A 90 2.16 1.76 5.67
CA ILE A 90 1.12 0.85 5.15
C ILE A 90 -0.09 0.91 6.06
#